data_AF-A0AAV4HGD1-F1
#
_entry.id   AF-A0AAV4HGD1-F1
#
_cell.length_a   1.000
_cell.length_b   1.000
_cell.length_c   1.000
_cell.angle_alpha   90.00
_cell.angle_beta   90.00
_cell.angle_gamma   90.00
#
_symmetry.space_group_name_H-M   'P 1'
#
loop_
_entity.id
_entity.type
_entity.pdbx_description
1 polymer ?
#
loop_
_entity_poly.entity_id
_entity_poly.type
_entity_poly.pdbx_seq_one_letter_code
_entity_poly.pdbx_strand_id
1 'polypeptide(L)'
;WEASQQGKRPQKRLKGEMEQAMRDSSDQFEKFTPDELNTAMMLMKTGKAAGLDGITTEMIQHFGPKTMSWVLNLFNNCIRTCRIPNRWRKTKVVALLKPGKDPKVPKSYRPISLLCILYKLYERMIMARMSLTVEENLTPDQAGFRPGRSTCGQLLNLTQYIEDGFEEKQITGTDFVDLTAAYDTVSVNHKILLLKVAKMIKNKKIVSIIQTLLENRRFFVEMDGKKSRWRLQKNGLPQGSVLAPTLFNIYTNDQPEFDRTRRFIYADDLCLATQSTSFNAIETRLTDALSSLTNYYTENSLNANPSKTQVCAFHLNNHQANTKLEITWNDQPLKYEEHPVYLGVTLDRSLSFSQHAMNVKAKVAARN
;
A
#
# COMPACT_ATOMS: atom_id res chain seq x y z
N TRP A 1 -27.57 -0.05 6.07
CA TRP A 1 -27.07 1.33 5.98
C TRP A 1 -27.05 2.02 7.35
N GLU A 2 -27.02 1.28 8.48
CA GLU A 2 -27.02 1.86 9.84
C GLU A 2 -25.88 1.38 10.76
N ALA A 3 -25.00 0.48 10.32
CA ALA A 3 -23.83 0.05 11.12
C ALA A 3 -22.53 0.85 10.87
N SER A 4 -22.59 2.02 10.21
CA SER A 4 -21.40 2.76 9.72
C SER A 4 -21.04 4.05 10.51
N GLN A 5 -21.75 4.35 11.60
CA GLN A 5 -21.58 5.62 12.34
C GLN A 5 -20.73 5.52 13.62
N GLN A 6 -20.41 4.32 14.11
CA GLN A 6 -19.55 4.15 15.29
C GLN A 6 -18.09 3.98 14.83
N GLY A 7 -17.23 4.95 15.15
CA GLY A 7 -15.77 4.86 14.92
C GLY A 7 -15.15 5.89 13.97
N LYS A 8 -15.93 6.82 13.39
CA LYS A 8 -15.34 7.91 12.60
C LYS A 8 -14.73 8.96 13.54
N ARG A 9 -13.42 9.25 13.38
CA ARG A 9 -12.79 10.42 14.01
C ARG A 9 -13.67 11.65 13.78
N PRO A 10 -14.09 12.39 14.83
CA PRO A 10 -15.00 13.52 14.68
C PRO A 10 -14.41 14.55 13.70
N GLN A 11 -15.18 14.97 12.69
CA GLN A 11 -14.71 15.90 11.66
C GLN A 11 -14.14 17.21 12.25
N LYS A 12 -14.68 17.67 13.40
CA LYS A 12 -14.17 18.84 14.13
C LYS A 12 -12.73 18.62 14.65
N ARG A 13 -12.44 17.44 15.20
CA ARG A 13 -11.10 17.07 15.70
C ARG A 13 -10.08 17.02 14.56
N LEU A 14 -10.44 16.37 13.44
CA LEU A 14 -9.58 16.31 12.24
C LEU A 14 -9.23 17.70 11.69
N LYS A 15 -10.20 18.63 11.68
CA LYS A 15 -9.97 20.01 11.23
C LYS A 15 -8.98 20.75 12.13
N GLY A 16 -9.15 20.68 13.46
CA GLY A 16 -8.23 21.31 14.41
C GLY A 16 -6.81 20.74 14.33
N GLU A 17 -6.67 19.41 14.21
CA GLU A 17 -5.36 18.76 14.04
C GLU A 17 -4.69 19.17 12.72
N MET A 18 -5.45 19.30 11.63
CA MET A 18 -4.93 19.77 10.35
C MET A 18 -4.45 21.23 10.43
N GLU A 19 -5.24 22.11 11.04
CA GLU A 19 -4.85 23.51 11.22
C GLU A 19 -3.56 23.64 12.03
N GLN A 20 -3.40 22.84 13.08
CA GLN A 20 -2.16 22.80 13.86
C GLN A 20 -0.98 22.29 13.03
N ALA A 21 -1.13 21.13 12.37
CA ALA A 21 -0.05 20.57 11.54
C ALA A 21 0.37 21.53 10.41
N MET A 22 -0.57 22.25 9.83
CA MET A 22 -0.29 23.28 8.82
C MET A 22 0.35 24.53 9.42
N ARG A 23 0.08 24.92 10.67
CA ARG A 23 0.80 26.02 11.33
C ARG A 23 2.27 25.68 11.55
N ASP A 24 2.55 24.44 11.94
CA ASP A 24 3.91 23.97 12.28
C ASP A 24 4.75 23.60 11.03
N SER A 25 4.16 23.70 9.84
CA SER A 25 4.80 23.36 8.57
C SER A 25 5.51 24.54 7.93
N SER A 26 6.63 24.27 7.25
CA SER A 26 7.32 25.24 6.40
C SER A 26 6.47 25.62 5.17
N ASP A 27 6.56 26.88 4.76
CA ASP A 27 6.00 27.40 3.50
C ASP A 27 7.07 27.54 2.40
N GLN A 28 8.29 27.05 2.65
CA GLN A 28 9.38 27.15 1.68
C GLN A 28 9.02 26.51 0.35
N PHE A 29 9.38 27.24 -0.70
CA PHE A 29 9.12 26.92 -2.08
C PHE A 29 10.41 27.05 -2.87
N GLU A 30 10.87 25.94 -3.44
CA GLU A 30 11.96 25.93 -4.40
C GLU A 30 11.43 25.52 -5.76
N LYS A 31 11.90 26.18 -6.82
CA LYS A 31 11.57 25.75 -8.18
C LYS A 31 12.26 24.43 -8.47
N PHE A 32 11.60 23.58 -9.23
CA PHE A 32 12.22 22.44 -9.87
C PHE A 32 13.34 22.87 -10.81
N THR A 33 14.45 22.14 -10.77
CA THR A 33 15.60 22.35 -11.65
C THR A 33 15.53 21.46 -12.90
N PRO A 34 16.27 21.80 -13.97
CA PRO A 34 16.42 20.92 -15.12
C PRO A 34 16.99 19.55 -14.75
N ASP A 35 17.90 19.48 -13.77
CA ASP A 35 18.54 18.22 -13.35
C ASP A 35 17.57 17.29 -12.62
N GLU A 36 16.71 17.85 -11.76
CA GLU A 36 15.62 17.10 -11.14
C GLU A 36 14.68 16.51 -12.20
N LEU A 37 14.36 17.29 -13.24
CA LEU A 37 13.49 16.85 -14.34
C LEU A 37 14.15 15.74 -15.16
N ASN A 38 15.41 15.91 -15.53
CA ASN A 38 16.19 14.92 -16.29
C ASN A 38 16.33 13.61 -15.51
N THR A 39 16.65 13.69 -14.22
CA THR A 39 16.74 12.53 -13.32
C THR A 39 15.40 11.81 -13.24
N ALA A 40 14.30 12.55 -13.04
CA ALA A 40 12.96 11.96 -13.01
C ALA A 40 12.59 11.30 -14.34
N MET A 41 12.98 11.89 -15.47
CA MET A 41 12.77 11.33 -16.81
C MET A 41 13.51 10.00 -17.03
N MET A 42 14.77 9.88 -16.60
CA MET A 42 15.54 8.64 -16.71
C MET A 42 14.90 7.47 -15.95
N LEU A 43 14.19 7.77 -14.86
CA LEU A 43 13.49 6.77 -14.06
C LEU A 43 12.12 6.35 -14.63
N MET A 44 11.62 7.03 -15.67
CA MET A 44 10.35 6.69 -16.31
C MET A 44 10.48 5.41 -17.14
N LYS A 45 9.60 4.44 -16.92
CA LYS A 45 9.60 3.17 -17.66
C LYS A 45 9.01 3.37 -19.06
N THR A 46 9.70 2.86 -20.07
CA THR A 46 9.20 2.75 -21.46
C THR A 46 8.25 1.54 -21.63
N GLY A 47 7.59 1.45 -22.78
CA GLY A 47 6.64 0.40 -23.15
C GLY A 47 5.33 0.46 -22.35
N LYS A 48 4.99 1.62 -21.77
CA LYS A 48 3.77 1.80 -20.97
C LYS A 48 2.67 2.47 -21.79
N ALA A 49 1.44 2.03 -21.59
CA ALA A 49 0.27 2.61 -22.24
C ALA A 49 0.10 4.09 -21.86
N ALA A 50 -0.21 4.92 -22.86
CA ALA A 50 -0.49 6.34 -22.70
C ALA A 50 -1.81 6.59 -21.95
N GLY A 51 -1.92 7.80 -21.40
CA GLY A 51 -3.18 8.31 -20.87
C GLY A 51 -4.14 8.76 -21.98
N LEU A 52 -5.15 9.54 -21.60
CA LEU A 52 -6.15 10.11 -22.52
C LEU A 52 -5.59 11.13 -23.53
N ASP A 53 -4.35 11.54 -23.38
CA ASP A 53 -3.63 12.44 -24.29
C ASP A 53 -2.87 11.71 -25.40
N GLY A 54 -2.73 10.38 -25.30
CA GLY A 54 -1.99 9.59 -26.29
C GLY A 54 -0.47 9.81 -26.25
N ILE A 55 0.04 10.59 -25.29
CA ILE A 55 1.46 10.86 -25.16
C ILE A 55 2.11 9.73 -24.38
N THR A 56 3.14 9.11 -24.96
CA THR A 56 3.91 8.04 -24.32
C THR A 56 5.19 8.58 -23.66
N THR A 57 5.87 7.74 -22.88
CA THR A 57 7.15 8.11 -22.27
C THR A 57 8.23 8.35 -23.31
N GLU A 58 8.27 7.54 -24.36
CA GLU A 58 9.23 7.63 -25.47
C GLU A 58 9.09 8.96 -26.20
N MET A 59 7.84 9.41 -26.46
CA MET A 59 7.61 10.71 -27.08
C MET A 59 8.22 11.86 -26.28
N ILE A 60 8.10 11.82 -24.95
CA ILE A 60 8.68 12.85 -24.05
C ILE A 60 10.21 12.74 -24.01
N GLN A 61 10.77 11.53 -24.06
CA GLN A 61 12.23 11.34 -24.12
C GLN A 61 12.85 11.93 -25.39
N HIS A 62 12.08 12.02 -26.48
CA HIS A 62 12.50 12.68 -27.72
C HIS A 62 12.17 14.18 -27.79
N PHE A 63 11.65 14.77 -26.72
CA PHE A 63 11.42 16.22 -26.69
C PHE A 63 12.74 16.99 -26.76
N GLY A 64 12.80 17.98 -27.65
CA GLY A 64 13.93 18.90 -27.73
C GLY A 64 14.03 19.82 -26.50
N PRO A 65 15.17 20.51 -26.31
CA PRO A 65 15.44 21.33 -25.12
C PRO A 65 14.38 22.41 -24.84
N LYS A 66 13.83 23.02 -25.90
CA LYS A 66 12.77 24.04 -25.78
C LYS A 66 11.50 23.47 -25.15
N THR A 67 11.07 22.28 -25.58
CA THR A 67 9.88 21.62 -25.06
C THR A 67 10.11 21.14 -23.63
N MET A 68 11.30 20.62 -23.30
CA MET A 68 11.65 20.25 -21.93
C MET A 68 11.68 21.45 -20.97
N SER A 69 12.20 22.59 -21.42
CA SER A 69 12.11 23.86 -20.68
C SER A 69 10.66 24.27 -20.43
N TRP A 70 9.78 24.11 -21.43
CA TRP A 70 8.35 24.37 -21.26
C TRP A 70 7.71 23.42 -20.22
N VAL A 71 8.03 22.12 -20.26
CA VAL A 71 7.55 21.14 -19.26
C VAL A 71 8.00 21.53 -17.86
N LEU A 72 9.26 21.93 -17.68
CA LEU A 72 9.77 22.40 -16.40
C LEU A 72 9.01 23.64 -15.90
N ASN A 73 8.76 24.61 -16.78
CA ASN A 73 7.99 25.81 -16.46
C ASN A 73 6.54 25.47 -16.09
N LEU A 74 5.92 24.49 -16.75
CA LEU A 74 4.60 23.97 -16.39
C LEU A 74 4.61 23.42 -14.96
N PHE A 75 5.57 22.55 -14.62
CA PHE A 75 5.67 21.95 -13.30
C PHE A 75 5.94 22.98 -12.20
N ASN A 76 6.82 23.96 -12.47
CA ASN A 76 7.08 25.08 -11.58
C ASN A 76 5.85 25.96 -11.35
N ASN A 77 5.04 26.18 -12.39
CA ASN A 77 3.75 26.84 -12.23
C ASN A 77 2.77 26.00 -11.40
N CYS A 78 2.74 24.68 -11.60
CA CYS A 78 1.87 23.80 -10.82
C CYS A 78 2.20 23.84 -9.33
N ILE A 79 3.48 23.71 -8.95
CA ILE A 79 3.87 23.73 -7.53
C ILE A 79 3.71 25.13 -6.91
N ARG A 80 3.99 26.20 -7.66
CA ARG A 80 3.80 27.58 -7.20
C ARG A 80 2.33 27.90 -6.88
N THR A 81 1.44 27.53 -7.80
CA THR A 81 0.00 27.85 -7.71
C THR A 81 -0.82 26.78 -6.99
N CYS A 82 -0.22 25.62 -6.69
CA CYS A 82 -0.90 24.42 -6.20
C CYS A 82 -2.06 23.98 -7.12
N ARG A 83 -1.96 24.23 -8.43
CA ARG A 83 -2.97 23.88 -9.44
C ARG A 83 -2.36 22.97 -10.51
N ILE A 84 -3.15 22.03 -10.99
CA ILE A 84 -2.75 21.12 -12.08
C ILE A 84 -3.69 21.27 -13.28
N PRO A 85 -3.23 20.95 -14.51
CA PRO A 85 -4.08 20.88 -15.68
C PRO A 85 -5.32 20.00 -15.45
N ASN A 86 -6.50 20.51 -15.82
CA ASN A 86 -7.76 19.77 -15.67
C ASN A 86 -7.77 18.42 -16.42
N ARG A 87 -6.99 18.31 -17.50
CA ARG A 87 -6.86 17.05 -18.26
C ARG A 87 -6.22 15.93 -17.42
N TRP A 88 -5.30 16.27 -16.51
CA TRP A 88 -4.64 15.29 -15.64
C TRP A 88 -5.58 14.67 -14.60
N ARG A 89 -6.70 15.33 -14.30
CA ARG A 89 -7.75 14.80 -13.41
C ARG A 89 -8.62 13.74 -14.07
N LYS A 90 -8.53 13.55 -15.39
CA LYS A 90 -9.35 12.59 -16.15
C LYS A 90 -8.51 11.36 -16.49
N THR A 91 -9.06 10.17 -16.24
CA THR A 91 -8.33 8.90 -16.42
C THR A 91 -9.20 7.85 -17.10
N LYS A 92 -8.58 7.04 -17.98
CA LYS A 92 -9.18 5.80 -18.45
C LYS A 92 -8.77 4.65 -17.54
N VAL A 93 -9.73 3.84 -17.08
CA VAL A 93 -9.46 2.63 -16.30
C VAL A 93 -9.66 1.41 -17.20
N VAL A 94 -8.65 0.55 -17.25
CA VAL A 94 -8.73 -0.75 -17.94
C VAL A 94 -8.81 -1.85 -16.91
N ALA A 95 -9.74 -2.79 -17.08
CA ALA A 95 -9.92 -3.93 -16.17
C ALA A 95 -9.09 -5.13 -16.64
N LEU A 96 -8.09 -5.55 -15.87
CA LEU A 96 -7.27 -6.72 -16.17
C LEU A 96 -7.75 -7.93 -15.37
N LEU A 97 -8.09 -9.03 -16.04
CA LEU A 97 -8.51 -10.25 -15.38
C LEU A 97 -7.36 -10.85 -14.55
N LYS A 98 -7.63 -11.21 -13.29
CA LYS A 98 -6.68 -11.94 -12.45
C LYS A 98 -6.51 -13.36 -13.01
N PRO A 99 -5.26 -13.89 -13.10
CA PRO A 99 -5.03 -15.24 -13.60
C PRO A 99 -5.89 -16.29 -12.86
N GLY A 100 -6.54 -17.18 -13.61
CA GLY A 100 -7.33 -18.29 -13.07
C GLY A 100 -8.61 -17.90 -12.33
N LYS A 101 -9.09 -16.65 -12.45
CA LYS A 101 -10.35 -16.21 -11.84
C LYS A 101 -11.47 -16.12 -12.89
N ASP A 102 -12.71 -16.31 -12.42
CA ASP A 102 -13.90 -16.30 -13.27
C ASP A 102 -14.10 -14.91 -13.94
N PRO A 103 -14.10 -14.81 -15.28
CA PRO A 103 -14.35 -13.57 -16.02
C PRO A 103 -15.73 -12.96 -15.78
N LYS A 104 -16.71 -13.74 -15.28
CA LYS A 104 -18.09 -13.26 -15.01
C LYS A 104 -18.20 -12.45 -13.71
N VAL A 105 -17.20 -12.54 -12.84
CA VAL A 105 -17.23 -11.89 -11.52
C VAL A 105 -16.41 -10.58 -11.55
N PRO A 106 -17.01 -9.41 -11.26
CA PRO A 106 -16.27 -8.14 -11.28
C PRO A 106 -15.04 -8.08 -10.36
N LYS A 107 -15.09 -8.74 -9.19
CA LYS A 107 -13.95 -8.83 -8.24
C LYS A 107 -12.74 -9.59 -8.79
N SER A 108 -12.92 -10.33 -9.88
CA SER A 108 -11.85 -11.02 -10.61
C SER A 108 -10.95 -10.08 -11.39
N TYR A 109 -11.34 -8.82 -11.58
CA TYR A 109 -10.53 -7.85 -12.35
C TYR A 109 -9.74 -6.93 -11.43
N ARG A 110 -8.59 -6.44 -11.94
CA ARG A 110 -7.79 -5.36 -11.36
C ARG A 110 -8.00 -4.09 -12.20
N PRO A 111 -8.48 -2.99 -11.61
CA PRO A 111 -8.65 -1.73 -12.33
C PRO A 111 -7.31 -1.00 -12.45
N ILE A 112 -6.78 -0.83 -13.66
CA ILE A 112 -5.55 -0.07 -13.91
C ILE A 112 -5.88 1.32 -14.45
N SER A 113 -5.43 2.35 -13.74
CA SER A 113 -5.57 3.75 -14.15
C SER A 113 -4.48 4.14 -15.15
N LEU A 114 -4.88 4.45 -16.39
CA LEU A 114 -4.00 5.01 -17.41
C LEU A 114 -3.92 6.53 -17.25
N LEU A 115 -3.01 6.96 -16.39
CA LEU A 115 -2.75 8.38 -16.09
C LEU A 115 -1.89 9.02 -17.20
N CYS A 116 -2.05 10.33 -17.37
CA CYS A 116 -1.17 11.15 -18.21
C CYS A 116 0.30 10.96 -17.81
N ILE A 117 1.19 10.85 -18.80
CA ILE A 117 2.62 10.61 -18.53
C ILE A 117 3.28 11.85 -17.90
N LEU A 118 2.93 13.07 -18.33
CA LEU A 118 3.41 14.29 -17.68
C LEU A 118 2.93 14.41 -16.23
N TYR A 119 1.71 13.93 -15.93
CA TYR A 119 1.23 13.83 -14.55
C TYR A 119 2.09 12.86 -13.72
N LYS A 120 2.41 11.68 -14.26
CA LYS A 120 3.30 10.70 -13.59
C LYS A 120 4.72 11.22 -13.40
N LEU A 121 5.23 11.98 -14.37
CA LEU A 121 6.53 12.62 -14.26
C LEU A 121 6.52 13.69 -13.16
N TYR A 122 5.47 14.51 -13.10
CA TYR A 122 5.30 15.51 -12.04
C TYR A 122 5.20 14.87 -10.65
N GLU A 123 4.39 13.82 -10.50
CA GLU A 123 4.32 13.02 -9.28
C GLU A 123 5.69 12.52 -8.84
N ARG A 124 6.55 12.11 -9.78
CA ARG A 124 7.90 11.61 -9.49
C ARG A 124 8.83 12.69 -8.98
N MET A 125 8.75 13.91 -9.52
CA MET A 125 9.54 15.03 -9.03
C MET A 125 9.10 15.43 -7.61
N ILE A 126 7.80 15.40 -7.32
CA ILE A 126 7.30 15.59 -5.94
C ILE A 126 7.79 14.47 -5.03
N MET A 127 7.74 13.21 -5.49
CA MET A 127 8.24 12.04 -4.74
C MET A 127 9.70 12.20 -4.36
N ALA A 128 10.55 12.62 -5.31
CA ALA A 128 11.97 12.82 -5.06
C ALA A 128 12.21 13.80 -3.91
N ARG A 129 11.47 14.91 -3.88
CA ARG A 129 11.62 15.95 -2.85
C ARG A 129 11.18 15.54 -1.44
N MET A 130 10.23 14.62 -1.32
CA MET A 130 9.79 14.13 -0.01
C MET A 130 10.41 12.79 0.39
N SER A 131 11.13 12.13 -0.53
CA SER A 131 11.60 10.75 -0.34
C SER A 131 12.45 10.57 0.92
N LEU A 132 13.42 11.46 1.15
CA LEU A 132 14.30 11.40 2.32
C LEU A 132 13.52 11.56 3.62
N THR A 133 12.70 12.62 3.73
CA THR A 133 11.88 12.86 4.92
C THR A 133 10.93 11.70 5.20
N VAL A 134 10.32 11.11 4.18
CA VAL A 134 9.47 9.93 4.36
C VAL A 134 10.30 8.76 4.87
N GLU A 135 11.43 8.45 4.25
CA GLU A 135 12.26 7.30 4.61
C GLU A 135 12.78 7.38 6.06
N GLU A 136 13.17 8.58 6.53
CA GLU A 136 13.60 8.84 7.91
C GLU A 136 12.49 8.66 8.95
N ASN A 137 11.23 8.81 8.56
CA ASN A 137 10.08 8.77 9.48
C ASN A 137 9.23 7.50 9.32
N LEU A 138 9.52 6.63 8.36
CA LEU A 138 8.82 5.35 8.19
C LEU A 138 9.30 4.34 9.24
N THR A 139 8.35 3.60 9.83
CA THR A 139 8.64 2.51 10.75
C THR A 139 9.62 1.50 10.11
N PRO A 140 10.61 0.98 10.85
CA PRO A 140 11.55 -0.01 10.33
C PRO A 140 10.87 -1.31 9.89
N ASP A 141 9.67 -1.61 10.41
CA ASP A 141 8.90 -2.83 10.12
C ASP A 141 8.33 -2.87 8.69
N GLN A 142 8.16 -1.69 8.06
CA GLN A 142 7.64 -1.53 6.70
C GLN A 142 8.74 -1.70 5.67
N ALA A 143 8.65 -2.73 4.84
CA ALA A 143 9.59 -3.00 3.74
C ALA A 143 9.02 -2.72 2.34
N GLY A 144 7.70 -2.56 2.22
CA GLY A 144 7.02 -2.36 0.94
C GLY A 144 7.37 -1.04 0.29
N PHE A 145 7.69 -1.06 -1.00
CA PHE A 145 7.95 0.13 -1.83
C PHE A 145 9.01 1.10 -1.28
N ARG A 146 10.01 0.60 -0.54
CA ARG A 146 11.14 1.38 -0.02
C ARG A 146 12.45 1.05 -0.74
N PRO A 147 13.34 2.03 -0.96
CA PRO A 147 14.68 1.76 -1.46
C PRO A 147 15.44 0.79 -0.56
N GLY A 148 16.19 -0.14 -1.14
CA GLY A 148 17.00 -1.11 -0.38
C GLY A 148 16.22 -2.19 0.37
N ARG A 149 14.88 -2.20 0.29
CA ARG A 149 14.02 -3.22 0.88
C ARG A 149 13.37 -4.07 -0.23
N SER A 150 13.19 -5.36 0.04
CA SER A 150 12.63 -6.31 -0.94
C SER A 150 11.68 -7.29 -0.28
N THR A 151 10.85 -7.95 -1.08
CA THR A 151 10.00 -9.05 -0.61
C THR A 151 10.84 -10.17 0.01
N CYS A 152 11.98 -10.51 -0.62
CA CYS A 152 12.90 -11.52 -0.12
C CYS A 152 13.50 -11.11 1.24
N GLY A 153 13.92 -9.85 1.40
CA GLY A 153 14.47 -9.38 2.68
C GLY A 153 13.43 -9.40 3.79
N GLN A 154 12.18 -9.05 3.50
CA GLN A 154 11.11 -9.11 4.50
C GLN A 154 10.72 -10.54 4.85
N LEU A 155 10.71 -11.43 3.87
CA LEU A 155 10.52 -12.86 4.10
C LEU A 155 11.63 -13.43 4.97
N LEU A 156 12.89 -13.08 4.70
CA LEU A 156 14.04 -13.47 5.50
C LEU A 156 13.91 -13.01 6.96
N ASN A 157 13.45 -11.78 7.20
CA ASN A 157 13.23 -11.27 8.55
C ASN A 157 12.19 -12.13 9.31
N LEU A 158 11.10 -12.53 8.64
CA LEU A 158 10.07 -13.39 9.24
C LEU A 158 10.58 -14.81 9.48
N THR A 159 11.27 -15.41 8.51
CA THR A 159 11.77 -16.78 8.65
C THR A 159 12.88 -16.86 9.70
N GLN A 160 13.77 -15.87 9.75
CA GLN A 160 14.78 -15.78 10.81
C GLN A 160 14.11 -15.69 12.18
N TYR A 161 13.08 -14.85 12.33
CA TYR A 161 12.35 -14.77 13.59
C TYR A 161 11.75 -16.13 13.96
N ILE A 162 11.15 -16.86 13.01
CA ILE A 162 10.62 -18.20 13.25
C ILE A 162 11.73 -19.18 13.67
N GLU A 163 12.88 -19.17 13.00
CA GLU A 163 14.04 -20.03 13.30
C GLU A 163 14.64 -19.74 14.68
N ASP A 164 14.74 -18.47 15.09
CA ASP A 164 15.13 -18.08 16.45
C ASP A 164 14.20 -18.75 17.48
N GLY A 165 12.89 -18.82 17.17
CA GLY A 165 11.92 -19.53 17.99
C GLY A 165 12.15 -21.04 18.05
N PHE A 166 12.62 -21.65 16.95
CA PHE A 166 12.98 -23.07 16.94
C PHE A 166 14.17 -23.37 17.85
N GLU A 167 15.19 -22.52 17.82
CA GLU A 167 16.38 -22.63 18.67
C GLU A 167 16.01 -22.57 20.16
N GLU A 168 15.11 -21.66 20.51
CA GLU A 168 14.58 -21.49 21.86
C GLU A 168 13.48 -22.51 22.25
N LYS A 169 13.19 -23.48 21.38
CA LYS A 169 12.13 -24.50 21.55
C LYS A 169 10.75 -23.88 21.81
N GLN A 170 10.51 -22.71 21.24
CA GLN A 170 9.24 -21.99 21.26
C GLN A 170 8.42 -22.28 20.00
N ILE A 171 7.13 -21.98 20.09
CA ILE A 171 6.22 -21.93 18.96
C ILE A 171 6.16 -20.48 18.50
N THR A 172 6.27 -20.26 17.19
CA THR A 172 6.00 -18.96 16.58
C THR A 172 4.60 -18.99 15.98
N GLY A 173 3.67 -18.24 16.57
CA GLY A 173 2.34 -18.04 16.01
C GLY A 173 2.29 -16.80 15.14
N THR A 174 1.48 -16.84 14.08
CA THR A 174 1.38 -15.74 13.11
C THR A 174 -0.06 -15.49 12.68
N ASP A 175 -0.36 -14.21 12.42
CA ASP A 175 -1.56 -13.76 11.70
C ASP A 175 -1.15 -13.05 10.40
N PHE A 176 -1.55 -13.60 9.26
CA PHE A 176 -1.42 -12.97 7.96
C PHE A 176 -2.67 -12.14 7.66
N VAL A 177 -2.62 -10.85 8.00
CA VAL A 177 -3.76 -9.93 7.96
C VAL A 177 -4.05 -9.48 6.52
N ASP A 178 -5.29 -9.69 6.06
CA ASP A 178 -5.78 -9.19 4.77
C ASP A 178 -6.62 -7.92 4.97
N LEU A 179 -6.34 -6.89 4.16
CA LEU A 179 -7.15 -5.67 4.06
C LEU A 179 -8.01 -5.69 2.79
N THR A 180 -9.31 -5.39 2.93
CA THR A 180 -10.20 -5.33 1.78
C THR A 180 -9.91 -4.09 0.95
N ALA A 181 -9.35 -4.28 -0.25
CA ALA A 181 -9.13 -3.22 -1.24
C ALA A 181 -8.42 -1.99 -0.63
N ALA A 182 -7.32 -2.23 0.09
CA ALA A 182 -6.66 -1.25 0.95
C ALA A 182 -6.45 0.11 0.26
N TYR A 183 -5.90 0.13 -0.95
CA TYR A 183 -5.69 1.34 -1.74
C TYR A 183 -6.99 2.07 -2.11
N ASP A 184 -8.08 1.35 -2.39
CA ASP A 184 -9.38 1.94 -2.73
C ASP A 184 -10.10 2.51 -1.49
N THR A 185 -9.79 1.97 -0.31
CA THR A 185 -10.40 2.36 0.98
C THR A 185 -9.73 3.55 1.65
N VAL A 186 -8.51 3.94 1.22
CA VAL A 186 -7.82 5.14 1.75
C VAL A 186 -8.78 6.34 1.74
N SER A 187 -8.92 6.95 2.93
CA SER A 187 -10.07 7.72 3.45
C SER A 187 -10.99 8.48 2.47
N VAL A 188 -12.23 8.68 2.95
CA VAL A 188 -13.23 9.55 2.32
C VAL A 188 -12.72 11.00 2.20
N ASN A 189 -12.54 11.47 0.96
CA ASN A 189 -11.97 12.77 0.62
C ASN A 189 -10.52 13.00 1.12
N HIS A 190 -9.75 11.93 1.33
CA HIS A 190 -8.30 11.99 1.63
C HIS A 190 -7.90 12.79 2.89
N LYS A 191 -8.84 13.21 3.74
CA LYS A 191 -8.55 14.11 4.88
C LYS A 191 -7.61 13.49 5.91
N ILE A 192 -7.80 12.20 6.22
CA ILE A 192 -6.94 11.47 7.17
C ILE A 192 -5.54 11.33 6.57
N LEU A 193 -5.46 10.95 5.29
CA LEU A 193 -4.19 10.86 4.58
C LEU A 193 -3.45 12.20 4.58
N LEU A 194 -4.11 13.29 4.19
CA LEU A 194 -3.51 14.61 4.13
C LEU A 194 -3.03 15.08 5.50
N LEU A 195 -3.75 14.73 6.57
CA LEU A 195 -3.32 15.04 7.94
C LEU A 195 -2.02 14.29 8.29
N LYS A 196 -1.93 12.99 7.95
CA LYS A 196 -0.71 12.20 8.19
C LYS A 196 0.47 12.71 7.36
N VAL A 197 0.22 13.06 6.10
CA VAL A 197 1.22 13.72 5.24
C VAL A 197 1.67 15.05 5.84
N ALA A 198 0.76 15.89 6.34
CA ALA A 198 1.10 17.17 6.96
C ALA A 198 1.97 16.99 8.21
N LYS A 199 1.62 16.04 9.08
CA LYS A 199 2.39 15.72 10.29
C LYS A 199 3.81 15.21 9.98
N MET A 200 3.96 14.40 8.93
CA MET A 200 5.24 13.80 8.55
C MET A 200 6.13 14.75 7.73
N ILE A 201 5.60 15.34 6.65
CA ILE A 201 6.38 16.13 5.69
C ILE A 201 6.65 17.55 6.20
N LYS A 202 5.75 18.10 7.02
CA LYS A 202 5.85 19.46 7.58
C LYS A 202 6.16 20.54 6.53
N ASN A 203 5.62 20.40 5.31
CA ASN A 203 5.71 21.39 4.23
C ASN A 203 4.33 21.62 3.61
N LYS A 204 3.80 22.85 3.76
CA LYS A 204 2.43 23.19 3.32
C LYS A 204 2.26 23.12 1.81
N LYS A 205 3.30 23.45 1.04
CA LYS A 205 3.26 23.40 -0.43
C LYS A 205 3.15 21.96 -0.92
N ILE A 206 3.92 21.04 -0.33
CA ILE A 206 3.86 19.61 -0.67
C ILE A 206 2.48 19.03 -0.29
N VAL A 207 1.96 19.36 0.90
CA VAL A 207 0.62 18.92 1.31
C VAL A 207 -0.45 19.44 0.36
N SER A 208 -0.40 20.73 0.01
CA SER A 208 -1.37 21.37 -0.88
C SER A 208 -1.35 20.77 -2.28
N ILE A 209 -0.16 20.48 -2.84
CA ILE A 209 -0.09 19.87 -4.16
C ILE A 209 -0.58 18.42 -4.13
N ILE A 210 -0.28 17.64 -3.09
CA ILE A 210 -0.80 16.28 -2.92
C ILE A 210 -2.33 16.29 -2.85
N GLN A 211 -2.91 17.21 -2.07
CA GLN A 211 -4.36 17.42 -2.05
C GLN A 211 -4.90 17.70 -3.46
N THR A 212 -4.28 18.64 -4.18
CA THR A 212 -4.65 18.96 -5.57
C THR A 212 -4.55 17.75 -6.50
N LEU A 213 -3.57 16.86 -6.34
CA LEU A 213 -3.41 15.64 -7.17
C LEU A 213 -4.51 14.60 -6.89
N LEU A 214 -5.01 14.53 -5.66
CA LEU A 214 -6.00 13.55 -5.23
C LEU A 214 -7.46 14.00 -5.45
N GLU A 215 -7.72 15.31 -5.49
CA GLU A 215 -9.07 15.85 -5.60
C GLU A 215 -9.66 15.86 -7.02
N ASN A 216 -10.99 15.92 -7.11
CA ASN A 216 -11.75 16.17 -8.35
C ASN A 216 -11.40 15.24 -9.53
N ARG A 217 -10.93 14.03 -9.23
CA ARG A 217 -10.55 13.02 -10.22
C ARG A 217 -11.78 12.36 -10.84
N ARG A 218 -11.77 12.23 -12.16
CA ARG A 218 -12.83 11.55 -12.91
C ARG A 218 -12.25 10.38 -13.70
N PHE A 219 -12.98 9.28 -13.73
CA PHE A 219 -12.61 8.12 -14.52
C PHE A 219 -13.81 7.52 -15.25
N PHE A 220 -13.53 6.78 -16.32
CA PHE A 220 -14.46 5.80 -16.89
C PHE A 220 -13.72 4.48 -17.05
N VAL A 221 -14.46 3.37 -17.06
CA VAL A 221 -13.94 2.04 -17.33
C VAL A 221 -14.12 1.74 -18.81
N GLU A 222 -13.07 1.21 -19.44
CA GLU A 222 -13.10 0.70 -20.82
C GLU A 222 -12.81 -0.80 -20.81
N MET A 223 -13.69 -1.56 -21.46
CA MET A 223 -13.57 -3.01 -21.62
C MET A 223 -14.12 -3.38 -23.00
N ASP A 224 -13.35 -4.12 -23.78
CA ASP A 224 -13.71 -4.58 -25.13
C ASP A 224 -14.25 -3.46 -26.05
N GLY A 225 -13.57 -2.30 -26.03
CA GLY A 225 -13.93 -1.12 -26.81
C GLY A 225 -15.16 -0.34 -26.30
N LYS A 226 -15.88 -0.84 -25.30
CA LYS A 226 -17.03 -0.17 -24.69
C LYS A 226 -16.61 0.68 -23.50
N LYS A 227 -17.22 1.86 -23.36
CA LYS A 227 -16.92 2.83 -22.31
C LYS A 227 -18.09 2.99 -21.35
N SER A 228 -17.80 3.00 -20.05
CA SER A 228 -18.78 3.40 -19.04
C SER A 228 -19.03 4.92 -19.06
N ARG A 229 -20.07 5.36 -18.36
CA ARG A 229 -20.21 6.77 -17.98
C ARG A 229 -19.05 7.23 -17.10
N TRP A 230 -18.76 8.52 -17.13
CA TRP A 230 -17.81 9.16 -16.22
C TRP A 230 -18.27 9.05 -14.77
N ARG A 231 -17.34 8.77 -13.87
CA ARG A 231 -17.51 8.70 -12.43
C ARG A 231 -16.51 9.61 -11.74
N LEU A 232 -16.93 10.20 -10.63
CA LEU A 232 -16.05 10.93 -9.73
C LEU A 232 -15.40 9.93 -8.77
N GLN A 233 -14.08 9.94 -8.67
CA GLN A 233 -13.35 9.19 -7.67
C GLN A 233 -13.27 10.02 -6.39
N LYS A 234 -14.01 9.59 -5.36
CA LYS A 234 -14.06 10.29 -4.06
C LYS A 234 -13.02 9.78 -3.06
N ASN A 235 -12.62 8.52 -3.20
CA ASN A 235 -11.77 7.82 -2.24
C ASN A 235 -10.64 7.10 -2.98
N GLY A 236 -9.68 6.65 -2.19
CA GLY A 236 -8.63 5.74 -2.62
C GLY A 236 -7.51 6.40 -3.39
N LEU A 237 -6.43 5.65 -3.53
CA LEU A 237 -5.25 6.03 -4.26
C LEU A 237 -5.29 5.43 -5.67
N PRO A 238 -4.84 6.13 -6.71
CA PRO A 238 -4.97 5.67 -8.09
C PRO A 238 -4.04 4.49 -8.35
N GLN A 239 -4.58 3.34 -8.74
CA GLN A 239 -3.75 2.19 -9.13
C GLN A 239 -2.98 2.49 -10.42
N GLY A 240 -1.69 2.82 -10.29
CA GLY A 240 -0.82 3.28 -11.38
C GLY A 240 -0.24 4.69 -11.19
N SER A 241 -0.61 5.40 -10.11
CA SER A 241 0.08 6.61 -9.64
C SER A 241 1.47 6.28 -9.12
N VAL A 242 2.41 7.21 -9.32
CA VAL A 242 3.78 7.10 -8.79
C VAL A 242 3.80 7.35 -7.29
N LEU A 243 2.93 8.23 -6.79
CA LEU A 243 2.85 8.59 -5.36
C LEU A 243 2.06 7.60 -4.52
N ALA A 244 1.11 6.88 -5.12
CA ALA A 244 0.19 6.01 -4.39
C ALA A 244 0.90 5.06 -3.39
N PRO A 245 1.99 4.36 -3.73
CA PRO A 245 2.65 3.46 -2.77
C PRO A 245 3.23 4.20 -1.56
N THR A 246 3.95 5.30 -1.79
CA THR A 246 4.52 6.13 -0.71
C THR A 246 3.42 6.71 0.17
N LEU A 247 2.34 7.22 -0.43
CA LEU A 247 1.21 7.77 0.32
C LEU A 247 0.50 6.69 1.14
N PHE A 248 0.43 5.45 0.66
CA PHE A 248 -0.11 4.33 1.43
C PHE A 248 0.78 4.01 2.63
N ASN A 249 2.10 3.96 2.44
CA ASN A 249 3.03 3.75 3.55
C ASN A 249 2.90 4.84 4.63
N ILE A 250 2.79 6.11 4.24
CA ILE A 250 2.53 7.22 5.18
C ILE A 250 1.18 7.02 5.89
N TYR A 251 0.16 6.55 5.17
CA TYR A 251 -1.18 6.34 5.69
C TYR A 251 -1.23 5.29 6.81
N THR A 252 -0.40 4.27 6.71
CA THR A 252 -0.37 3.13 7.63
C THR A 252 0.81 3.16 8.60
N ASN A 253 1.62 4.21 8.60
CA ASN A 253 2.88 4.26 9.33
C ASN A 253 2.71 4.21 10.86
N ASP A 254 1.63 4.80 11.36
CA ASP A 254 1.25 4.90 12.77
C ASP A 254 0.33 3.77 13.22
N GLN A 255 0.38 2.60 12.55
CA GLN A 255 -0.22 1.38 13.08
C GLN A 255 0.35 1.09 14.48
N PRO A 256 -0.47 0.56 15.41
CA PRO A 256 -0.03 0.29 16.77
C PRO A 256 1.11 -0.73 16.82
N GLU A 257 1.91 -0.62 17.86
CA GLU A 257 2.88 -1.63 18.30
C GLU A 257 2.25 -2.49 19.40
N PHE A 258 2.77 -3.69 19.57
CA PHE A 258 2.16 -4.71 20.43
C PHE A 258 3.23 -5.32 21.33
N ASP A 259 2.90 -5.55 22.60
CA ASP A 259 3.85 -6.21 23.50
C ASP A 259 4.16 -7.62 23.00
N ARG A 260 5.46 -7.95 22.96
CA ARG A 260 6.00 -9.26 22.54
C ARG A 260 5.48 -9.78 21.19
N THR A 261 4.98 -8.91 20.32
CA THR A 261 4.45 -9.28 19.02
C THR A 261 5.07 -8.38 17.96
N ARG A 262 5.83 -8.99 17.05
CA ARG A 262 6.51 -8.30 15.95
C ARG A 262 5.57 -8.11 14.77
N ARG A 263 5.87 -7.11 13.95
CA ARG A 263 5.15 -6.82 12.71
C ARG A 263 6.09 -6.96 11.53
N PHE A 264 5.63 -7.62 10.48
CA PHE A 264 6.32 -7.70 9.21
C PHE A 264 5.40 -7.14 8.14
N ILE A 265 5.68 -5.91 7.71
CA ILE A 265 4.79 -5.15 6.83
C ILE A 265 5.42 -5.02 5.44
N TYR A 266 4.66 -5.34 4.41
CA TYR A 266 4.99 -5.06 3.02
C TYR A 266 3.79 -4.41 2.33
N ALA A 267 3.77 -3.09 2.30
CA ALA A 267 2.62 -2.31 1.84
C ALA A 267 1.34 -2.70 2.61
N ASP A 268 0.35 -3.29 1.95
CA ASP A 268 -0.91 -3.76 2.55
C ASP A 268 -0.83 -5.17 3.16
N ASP A 269 0.22 -5.95 2.85
CA ASP A 269 0.45 -7.26 3.48
C ASP A 269 1.07 -7.07 4.88
N LEU A 270 0.34 -7.44 5.93
CA LEU A 270 0.82 -7.41 7.32
C LEU A 270 0.87 -8.84 7.88
N CYS A 271 2.02 -9.24 8.40
CA CYS A 271 2.15 -10.42 9.26
C CYS A 271 2.44 -9.99 10.70
N LEU A 272 1.58 -10.38 11.64
CA LEU A 272 1.89 -10.34 13.07
C LEU A 272 2.55 -11.65 13.46
N ALA A 273 3.54 -11.61 14.35
CA ALA A 273 4.16 -12.82 14.87
C ALA A 273 4.56 -12.68 16.34
N THR A 274 4.31 -13.72 17.13
CA THR A 274 4.74 -13.79 18.54
C THR A 274 5.23 -15.19 18.87
N GLN A 275 6.04 -15.29 19.92
CA GLN A 275 6.65 -16.54 20.36
C GLN A 275 6.33 -16.87 21.81
N SER A 276 6.04 -18.15 22.05
CA SER A 276 5.87 -18.70 23.39
C SER A 276 6.03 -20.22 23.37
N THR A 277 6.26 -20.81 24.55
CA THR A 277 6.15 -22.25 24.76
C THR A 277 4.70 -22.74 24.88
N SER A 278 3.72 -21.83 24.95
CA SER A 278 2.29 -22.13 25.11
C SER A 278 1.46 -21.57 23.95
N PHE A 279 0.64 -22.44 23.33
CA PHE A 279 -0.34 -22.04 22.31
C PHE A 279 -1.34 -21.00 22.84
N ASN A 280 -1.83 -21.17 24.07
CA ASN A 280 -2.78 -20.23 24.68
C ASN A 280 -2.17 -18.82 24.83
N ALA A 281 -0.88 -18.73 25.22
CA ALA A 281 -0.20 -17.45 25.33
C ALA A 281 -0.04 -16.75 23.96
N ILE A 282 0.16 -17.53 22.89
CA ILE A 282 0.21 -17.02 21.51
C ILE A 282 -1.17 -16.52 21.09
N GLU A 283 -2.22 -17.34 21.28
CA GLU A 283 -3.60 -17.01 20.93
C GLU A 283 -4.06 -15.72 21.62
N THR A 284 -3.75 -15.57 22.91
CA THR A 284 -4.08 -14.37 23.69
C THR A 284 -3.40 -13.13 23.09
N ARG A 285 -2.07 -13.17 22.88
CA ARG A 285 -1.31 -12.02 22.37
C ARG A 285 -1.73 -11.61 20.96
N LEU A 286 -1.96 -12.58 20.08
CA LEU A 286 -2.41 -12.32 18.71
C LEU A 286 -3.84 -11.76 18.70
N THR A 287 -4.74 -12.31 19.52
CA THR A 287 -6.11 -11.77 19.68
C THR A 287 -6.10 -10.32 20.18
N ASP A 288 -5.24 -10.00 21.16
CA ASP A 288 -5.09 -8.63 21.68
C ASP A 288 -4.54 -7.66 20.62
N ALA A 289 -3.55 -8.10 19.83
CA ALA A 289 -2.98 -7.33 18.75
C ALA A 289 -4.02 -7.05 17.64
N LEU A 290 -4.78 -8.06 17.23
CA LEU A 290 -5.86 -7.93 16.26
C LEU A 290 -6.99 -7.01 16.75
N SER A 291 -7.35 -7.08 18.04
CA SER A 291 -8.35 -6.19 18.65
C SER A 291 -7.91 -4.72 18.60
N SER A 292 -6.63 -4.47 18.89
CA SER A 292 -6.01 -3.14 18.77
C SER A 292 -5.99 -2.63 17.33
N LEU A 293 -5.72 -3.52 16.35
CA LEU A 293 -5.81 -3.20 14.93
C LEU A 293 -7.23 -2.87 14.47
N THR A 294 -8.27 -3.53 14.99
CA THR A 294 -9.68 -3.21 14.65
C THR A 294 -9.98 -1.74 14.93
N ASN A 295 -9.59 -1.26 16.12
CA ASN A 295 -9.81 0.12 16.52
C ASN A 295 -9.07 1.07 15.57
N TYR A 296 -7.80 0.79 15.30
CA TYR A 296 -6.98 1.58 14.39
C TYR A 296 -7.55 1.60 12.95
N TYR A 297 -7.92 0.46 12.39
CA TYR A 297 -8.47 0.36 11.04
C TYR A 297 -9.80 1.11 10.93
N THR A 298 -10.66 0.99 11.93
CA THR A 298 -11.93 1.72 11.97
C THR A 298 -11.71 3.23 11.97
N GLU A 299 -10.84 3.75 12.85
CA GLU A 299 -10.52 5.19 12.90
C GLU A 299 -9.92 5.70 11.59
N ASN A 300 -9.14 4.86 10.92
CA ASN A 300 -8.46 5.15 9.67
C ASN A 300 -9.25 4.69 8.44
N SER A 301 -10.55 4.37 8.55
CA SER A 301 -11.37 3.97 7.39
C SER A 301 -10.78 2.83 6.54
N LEU A 302 -10.00 1.94 7.14
CA LEU A 302 -9.51 0.70 6.56
C LEU A 302 -10.44 -0.44 6.97
N ASN A 303 -10.58 -1.43 6.10
CA ASN A 303 -11.46 -2.57 6.36
C ASN A 303 -10.64 -3.83 6.47
N ALA A 304 -10.51 -4.34 7.69
CA ALA A 304 -10.02 -5.69 7.96
C ALA A 304 -10.87 -6.73 7.23
N ASN A 305 -10.26 -7.85 6.86
CA ASN A 305 -10.95 -8.98 6.26
C ASN A 305 -10.69 -10.29 7.02
N PRO A 306 -11.33 -10.50 8.18
CA PRO A 306 -11.16 -11.71 9.00
C PRO A 306 -11.32 -13.01 8.19
N SER A 307 -12.25 -13.05 7.23
CA SER A 307 -12.50 -14.22 6.38
C SER A 307 -11.32 -14.64 5.48
N LYS A 308 -10.39 -13.72 5.21
CA LYS A 308 -9.16 -14.00 4.44
C LYS A 308 -7.89 -13.91 5.26
N THR A 309 -7.97 -13.38 6.48
CA THR A 309 -6.87 -13.45 7.42
C THR A 309 -6.64 -14.92 7.78
N GLN A 310 -5.37 -15.33 7.73
CA GLN A 310 -4.97 -16.70 7.99
C GLN A 310 -4.06 -16.73 9.21
N VAL A 311 -4.19 -17.80 10.01
CA VAL A 311 -3.32 -18.03 11.16
C VAL A 311 -2.50 -19.29 10.96
N CYS A 312 -1.27 -19.30 11.47
CA CYS A 312 -0.36 -20.44 11.37
C CYS A 312 0.55 -20.52 12.59
N ALA A 313 0.94 -21.73 12.96
CA ALA A 313 1.92 -22.01 13.99
C ALA A 313 3.15 -22.70 13.39
N PHE A 314 4.33 -22.17 13.67
CA PHE A 314 5.61 -22.73 13.27
C PHE A 314 6.33 -23.27 14.49
N HIS A 315 6.74 -24.55 14.46
CA HIS A 315 7.51 -25.19 15.53
C HIS A 315 8.04 -26.57 15.10
N LEU A 316 9.06 -27.07 15.79
CA LEU A 316 9.66 -28.39 15.53
C LEU A 316 9.07 -29.53 16.39
N ASN A 317 8.18 -29.23 17.35
CA ASN A 317 7.59 -30.26 18.22
C ASN A 317 6.61 -31.17 17.45
N ASN A 318 7.03 -32.38 17.09
CA ASN A 318 6.22 -33.35 16.35
C ASN A 318 5.02 -33.88 17.13
N HIS A 319 5.07 -33.92 18.47
CA HIS A 319 3.93 -34.37 19.28
C HIS A 319 2.73 -33.42 19.19
N GLN A 320 2.99 -32.15 18.85
CA GLN A 320 1.97 -31.11 18.70
C GLN A 320 1.71 -30.73 17.23
N ALA A 321 2.12 -31.57 16.27
CA ALA A 321 2.04 -31.24 14.84
C ALA A 321 0.60 -30.96 14.36
N ASN A 322 -0.40 -31.55 15.01
CA ASN A 322 -1.82 -31.38 14.69
C ASN A 322 -2.51 -30.29 15.54
N THR A 323 -1.79 -29.63 16.45
CA THR A 323 -2.35 -28.56 17.27
C THR A 323 -2.54 -27.31 16.41
N LYS A 324 -3.76 -26.77 16.42
CA LYS A 324 -4.14 -25.59 15.65
C LYS A 324 -4.33 -24.42 16.60
N LEU A 325 -3.94 -23.22 16.15
CA LEU A 325 -4.25 -21.99 16.85
C LEU A 325 -5.74 -21.67 16.70
N GLU A 326 -6.38 -21.36 17.82
CA GLU A 326 -7.78 -20.95 17.90
C GLU A 326 -7.87 -19.45 18.21
N ILE A 327 -7.76 -18.65 17.16
CA ILE A 327 -7.78 -17.18 17.24
C ILE A 327 -9.08 -16.65 16.67
N THR A 328 -9.66 -15.67 17.34
CA THR A 328 -10.87 -14.97 16.88
C THR A 328 -10.56 -13.50 16.60
N TRP A 329 -11.21 -12.95 15.58
CA TRP A 329 -11.12 -11.52 15.27
C TRP A 329 -12.50 -10.98 14.93
N ASN A 330 -12.98 -9.99 15.70
CA ASN A 330 -14.34 -9.45 15.59
C ASN A 330 -15.41 -10.56 15.68
N ASP A 331 -15.29 -11.43 16.69
CA ASP A 331 -16.16 -12.58 16.95
C ASP A 331 -16.20 -13.63 15.81
N GLN A 332 -15.25 -13.58 14.87
CA GLN A 332 -15.10 -14.58 13.82
C GLN A 332 -13.84 -15.43 14.04
N PRO A 333 -13.95 -16.78 14.05
CA PRO A 333 -12.77 -17.63 14.09
C PRO A 333 -11.95 -17.46 12.81
N LEU A 334 -10.65 -17.27 12.96
CA LEU A 334 -9.73 -17.15 11.83
C LEU A 334 -9.38 -18.53 11.27
N LYS A 335 -9.12 -18.57 9.96
CA LYS A 335 -8.78 -19.82 9.28
C LYS A 335 -7.33 -20.21 9.63
N TYR A 336 -7.15 -21.35 10.29
CA TYR A 336 -5.83 -21.99 10.37
C TYR A 336 -5.41 -22.50 8.98
N GLU A 337 -4.22 -22.11 8.53
CA GLU A 337 -3.64 -22.50 7.26
C GLU A 337 -2.29 -23.19 7.52
N GLU A 338 -2.19 -24.47 7.18
CA GLU A 338 -0.96 -25.25 7.38
C GLU A 338 0.17 -24.79 6.44
N HIS A 339 -0.21 -24.22 5.29
CA HIS A 339 0.71 -23.81 4.25
C HIS A 339 0.47 -22.35 3.81
N PRO A 340 0.64 -21.37 4.72
CA PRO A 340 0.31 -19.98 4.42
C PRO A 340 1.23 -19.44 3.33
N VAL A 341 0.69 -18.52 2.52
CA VAL A 341 1.46 -17.84 1.48
C VAL A 341 1.75 -16.42 1.91
N TYR A 342 3.02 -16.09 2.11
CA TYR A 342 3.47 -14.74 2.42
C TYR A 342 4.46 -14.26 1.35
N LEU A 343 4.18 -13.09 0.76
CA LEU A 343 5.00 -12.46 -0.29
C LEU A 343 5.39 -13.39 -1.45
N GLY A 344 4.52 -14.35 -1.77
CA GLY A 344 4.68 -15.29 -2.88
C GLY A 344 5.36 -16.62 -2.52
N VAL A 345 5.79 -16.80 -1.28
CA VAL A 345 6.40 -18.06 -0.80
C VAL A 345 5.41 -18.81 0.08
N THR A 346 5.33 -20.12 -0.12
CA THR A 346 4.50 -21.03 0.68
C THR A 346 5.35 -21.50 1.85
N LEU A 347 4.95 -21.18 3.07
CA LEU A 347 5.63 -21.62 4.28
C LEU A 347 5.01 -22.94 4.76
N ASP A 348 5.72 -23.66 5.62
CA ASP A 348 5.21 -24.82 6.34
C ASP A 348 5.69 -24.77 7.79
N ARG A 349 5.06 -25.57 8.67
CA ARG A 349 5.31 -25.61 10.12
C ARG A 349 6.79 -25.65 10.52
N SER A 350 7.62 -26.34 9.73
CA SER A 350 9.05 -26.55 9.98
C SER A 350 9.98 -25.73 9.09
N LEU A 351 9.44 -24.86 8.24
CA LEU A 351 10.16 -24.13 7.19
C LEU A 351 11.00 -25.04 6.28
N SER A 352 10.47 -26.21 5.90
CA SER A 352 11.13 -27.09 4.92
C SER A 352 11.05 -26.55 3.48
N PHE A 353 10.08 -25.67 3.21
CA PHE A 353 9.70 -25.14 1.90
C PHE A 353 9.32 -26.23 0.87
N SER A 354 9.03 -27.45 1.32
CA SER A 354 8.73 -28.59 0.44
C SER A 354 7.50 -28.31 -0.43
N GLN A 355 6.43 -27.80 0.16
CA GLN A 355 5.21 -27.47 -0.58
C GLN A 355 5.44 -26.34 -1.59
N HIS A 356 6.28 -25.35 -1.25
CA HIS A 356 6.65 -24.29 -2.18
C HIS A 356 7.38 -24.86 -3.40
N ALA A 357 8.38 -25.72 -3.18
CA ALA A 357 9.14 -26.36 -4.25
C ALA A 357 8.23 -27.20 -5.17
N MET A 358 7.28 -27.96 -4.60
CA MET A 358 6.28 -28.70 -5.37
C MET A 358 5.40 -27.76 -6.23
N ASN A 359 4.91 -26.67 -5.64
CA ASN A 359 4.08 -25.68 -6.34
C ASN A 359 4.85 -25.01 -7.50
N VAL A 360 6.14 -24.71 -7.30
CA VAL A 360 6.99 -24.13 -8.35
C VAL A 360 7.26 -25.14 -9.46
N LYS A 361 7.58 -26.40 -9.11
CA LYS A 361 7.78 -27.48 -10.09
C LYS A 361 6.54 -27.67 -10.97
N ALA A 362 5.34 -27.69 -10.38
CA ALA A 362 4.09 -27.80 -11.11
C ALA A 362 3.85 -26.61 -12.07
N LYS A 363 4.15 -25.38 -11.63
CA LYS A 363 4.04 -24.18 -12.48
C LYS A 363 5.01 -24.19 -13.67
N VAL A 364 6.22 -24.72 -13.47
CA VAL A 364 7.20 -24.86 -14.56
C VAL A 364 6.75 -25.94 -15.54
N ALA A 365 6.30 -27.09 -15.04
CA ALA A 365 5.82 -28.19 -15.89
C ALA A 365 4.63 -27.77 -16.77
N ALA A 366 3.72 -26.94 -16.27
CA ALA A 366 2.56 -26.46 -17.01
C ALA A 366 2.88 -25.39 -18.08
N ARG A 367 4.12 -24.90 -18.16
CA ARG A 367 4.57 -23.94 -19.18
C ARG A 367 5.29 -24.60 -20.36
N ASN A 368 5.68 -25.86 -20.20
CA ASN A 368 6.17 -26.73 -21.27
C ASN A 368 5.01 -27.56 -21.80
#